data_AF-A0A9W8G9E6-F1
#
_entry.id   AF-A0A9W8G9E6-F1
#
_cell.length_a   1.000
_cell.length_b   1.000
_cell.length_c   1.000
_cell.angle_alpha   90.00
_cell.angle_beta   90.00
_cell.angle_gamma   90.00
#
_symmetry.space_group_name_H-M   'P 1'
#
loop_
_entity.id
_entity.type
_entity.pdbx_description
1 polymer ?
#
loop_
_entity_poly.entity_id
_entity_poly.type
_entity_poly.pdbx_seq_one_letter_code
_entity_poly.pdbx_strand_id
1 'polypeptide(L)'
;MSSLSNVRDVFEPSSSGLTVRLFLLLSVLGIYSAFAVSTTFVMIHRYMYRRDSFLVNRSVPLVVVQAIFGTFVGSASLVCTALRLYPCALKIWVLYLGVLMWLAIVAARAMQRCVLFWPASQQQSTPRHSLVSMDFVTGQIESSAGDSSTLSCNAHTPRFDSRPNTGNRTLNAWSEFDFPARNSQSTLRCTHSDSPVILHQQPRFGRIVTTKALFTFLVPFGILLALVALIICVKSPRYSLQKIHIQAICWDDGWEAWVIYSIAIACVGILFPVLAAKLWKATDVHGTRNDILFCMFSSQATLIIYVLWETALKSIRGYVSELFVFWLAGLVTHISSVYLPLRQNATNRDRVVAQQPQVGVSNTYKGPHLRRSLYSSLFSEFRQMMQDSAQREEFLKFTTQYYRSAIPAFLGDFQLLKYKTIEALWQEQQDRTPACCQHHRNQHQHHQRLNSANTTPICRCGKAETPSGSAVSENGIGAVPASVCVAAQLLSQQGSSRSPIQMVADTQRPHDSHPLSSLVPITKGILESATLVLPLRTVDQTTHFPEAVKSAFASFVYTYFSKGSYMSINIPNEIVNEVQVAVEESNVVLSVLDHAKDEVLFLLCTDVFTGYRRRMEAQRE
;
A
#
# COMPACT_ATOMS: atom_id res chain seq x y z
N MET A 1 -54.66 -50.12 -10.88
CA MET A 1 -54.57 -49.04 -11.89
C MET A 1 -55.77 -48.09 -11.90
N SER A 2 -56.78 -48.23 -11.02
CA SER A 2 -58.02 -47.43 -11.01
C SER A 2 -58.12 -46.38 -9.87
N SER A 3 -57.05 -46.11 -9.12
CA SER A 3 -57.07 -45.22 -7.92
C SER A 3 -56.41 -43.85 -8.13
N LEU A 4 -55.90 -43.53 -9.33
CA LEU A 4 -55.19 -42.27 -9.59
C LEU A 4 -56.02 -41.20 -10.32
N SER A 5 -57.26 -41.49 -10.72
CA SER A 5 -58.13 -40.51 -11.38
C SER A 5 -58.71 -39.47 -10.41
N ASN A 6 -58.90 -39.80 -9.13
CA ASN A 6 -59.53 -38.90 -8.16
C ASN A 6 -58.60 -37.83 -7.53
N VAL A 7 -57.30 -37.83 -7.86
CA VAL A 7 -56.37 -36.81 -7.34
C VAL A 7 -56.17 -35.64 -8.32
N ARG A 8 -56.62 -35.78 -9.58
CA ARG A 8 -56.52 -34.69 -10.57
C ARG A 8 -57.47 -33.53 -10.29
N ASP A 9 -58.64 -33.79 -9.72
CA ASP A 9 -59.68 -32.76 -9.55
C ASP A 9 -59.50 -31.90 -8.28
N VAL A 10 -58.57 -32.25 -7.39
CA VAL A 10 -58.34 -31.49 -6.13
C VAL A 10 -57.39 -30.31 -6.31
N PHE A 11 -56.71 -30.17 -7.46
CA PHE A 11 -55.67 -29.16 -7.66
C PHE A 11 -55.69 -28.51 -9.05
N GLU A 12 -56.88 -28.21 -9.58
CA GLU A 12 -57.03 -27.06 -10.47
C GLU A 12 -57.17 -25.80 -9.60
N PRO A 13 -56.07 -25.10 -9.25
CA PRO A 13 -56.19 -23.81 -8.59
C PRO A 13 -57.08 -22.94 -9.48
N SER A 14 -58.09 -22.31 -8.89
CA SER A 14 -58.94 -21.36 -9.60
C SER A 14 -58.05 -20.42 -10.42
N SER A 15 -58.39 -20.20 -11.68
CA SER A 15 -57.61 -19.38 -12.62
C SER A 15 -57.24 -17.99 -12.04
N SER A 16 -58.05 -17.49 -11.11
CA SER A 16 -57.80 -16.29 -10.31
C SER A 16 -56.54 -16.38 -9.44
N GLY A 17 -56.30 -17.48 -8.72
CA GLY A 17 -55.16 -17.63 -7.80
C GLY A 17 -53.81 -17.65 -8.52
N LEU A 18 -53.75 -18.28 -9.70
CA LEU A 18 -52.53 -18.35 -10.51
C LEU A 18 -52.16 -16.97 -11.07
N THR A 19 -53.16 -16.20 -11.52
CA THR A 19 -52.96 -14.83 -12.03
C THR A 19 -52.44 -13.90 -10.93
N VAL A 20 -53.02 -13.96 -9.71
CA VAL A 20 -52.56 -13.15 -8.57
C VAL A 20 -51.12 -13.49 -8.19
N ARG A 21 -50.78 -14.79 -8.09
CA ARG A 21 -49.40 -15.23 -7.79
C ARG A 21 -48.41 -14.74 -8.84
N LEU A 22 -48.73 -14.90 -10.12
CA LEU A 22 -47.87 -14.46 -11.22
C LEU A 22 -47.62 -12.95 -11.14
N PHE A 23 -48.67 -12.16 -10.94
CA PHE A 23 -48.57 -10.71 -10.79
C PHE A 23 -47.68 -10.31 -9.61
N LEU A 24 -47.86 -10.94 -8.44
CA LEU A 24 -47.04 -10.68 -7.26
C LEU A 24 -45.56 -10.99 -7.50
N LEU A 25 -45.25 -12.16 -8.05
CA LEU A 25 -43.86 -12.58 -8.28
C LEU A 25 -43.17 -11.76 -9.38
N LEU A 26 -43.89 -11.36 -10.44
CA LEU A 26 -43.37 -10.44 -11.45
C LEU A 26 -43.14 -9.03 -10.89
N SER A 27 -43.99 -8.58 -9.97
CA SER A 27 -43.78 -7.31 -9.27
C SER A 27 -42.52 -7.34 -8.39
N VAL A 28 -42.34 -8.42 -7.62
CA VAL A 28 -41.11 -8.65 -6.83
C VAL A 28 -39.88 -8.72 -7.72
N LEU A 29 -39.97 -9.40 -8.87
CA LEU A 29 -38.90 -9.46 -9.87
C LEU A 29 -38.54 -8.07 -10.42
N GLY A 30 -39.53 -7.25 -10.74
CA GLY A 30 -39.32 -5.88 -11.22
C GLY A 30 -38.58 -5.02 -10.18
N ILE A 31 -39.04 -5.05 -8.93
CA ILE A 31 -38.40 -4.32 -7.82
C ILE A 31 -36.96 -4.83 -7.59
N TYR A 32 -36.76 -6.14 -7.53
CA TYR A 32 -35.45 -6.76 -7.34
C TYR A 32 -34.48 -6.36 -8.46
N SER A 33 -34.90 -6.48 -9.72
CA SER A 33 -34.06 -6.16 -10.88
C SER A 33 -33.71 -4.68 -10.92
N ALA A 34 -34.68 -3.79 -10.67
CA ALA A 34 -34.44 -2.35 -10.59
C ALA A 34 -33.45 -1.99 -9.48
N PHE A 35 -33.60 -2.58 -8.29
CA PHE A 35 -32.66 -2.40 -7.18
C PHE A 35 -31.26 -2.90 -7.52
N ALA A 36 -31.14 -4.11 -8.08
CA ALA A 36 -29.85 -4.72 -8.37
C ALA A 36 -29.09 -3.92 -9.45
N VAL A 37 -29.78 -3.57 -10.55
CA VAL A 37 -29.20 -2.82 -11.66
C VAL A 37 -28.82 -1.40 -11.23
N SER A 38 -29.70 -0.67 -10.53
CA SER A 38 -29.43 0.71 -10.11
C SER A 38 -28.22 0.80 -9.16
N THR A 39 -28.14 -0.07 -8.16
CA THR A 39 -27.00 -0.09 -7.22
C THR A 39 -25.71 -0.52 -7.90
N THR A 40 -25.75 -1.47 -8.84
CA THR A 40 -24.57 -1.85 -9.65
C THR A 40 -24.11 -0.69 -10.52
N PHE A 41 -25.03 0.00 -11.17
CA PHE A 41 -24.74 1.17 -11.99
C PHE A 41 -24.10 2.29 -11.16
N VAL A 42 -24.64 2.60 -9.97
CA VAL A 42 -24.04 3.58 -9.06
C VAL A 42 -22.62 3.17 -8.64
N MET A 43 -22.37 1.88 -8.40
CA MET A 43 -21.04 1.36 -8.11
C MET A 43 -20.07 1.56 -9.28
N ILE A 44 -20.48 1.19 -10.50
CA ILE A 44 -19.68 1.37 -11.72
C ILE A 44 -19.39 2.86 -11.95
N HIS A 45 -20.42 3.70 -11.85
CA HIS A 45 -20.30 5.15 -12.04
C HIS A 45 -19.31 5.76 -11.04
N ARG A 46 -19.43 5.44 -9.74
CA ARG A 46 -18.48 5.93 -8.72
C ARG A 46 -17.06 5.42 -8.97
N TYR A 47 -16.92 4.16 -9.37
CA TYR A 47 -15.62 3.57 -9.68
C TYR A 47 -14.94 4.24 -10.90
N MET A 48 -15.67 4.42 -12.00
CA MET A 48 -15.14 5.01 -13.23
C MET A 48 -14.86 6.50 -13.11
N TYR A 49 -15.80 7.28 -12.57
CA TYR A 49 -15.73 8.74 -12.62
C TYR A 49 -15.06 9.36 -11.41
N ARG A 50 -15.27 8.85 -10.20
CA ARG A 50 -14.76 9.50 -8.96
C ARG A 50 -13.42 8.95 -8.48
N ARG A 51 -12.97 7.80 -9.01
CA ARG A 51 -11.77 7.08 -8.55
C ARG A 51 -11.69 6.98 -7.02
N ASP A 52 -12.83 6.72 -6.38
CA ASP A 52 -12.92 6.59 -4.92
C ASP A 52 -11.92 5.53 -4.45
N SER A 53 -10.90 5.94 -3.68
CA SER A 53 -9.80 5.06 -3.25
C SER A 53 -10.29 3.83 -2.47
N PHE A 54 -11.40 3.97 -1.75
CA PHE A 54 -12.07 2.86 -1.06
C PHE A 54 -12.58 1.77 -2.02
N LEU A 55 -13.11 2.17 -3.18
CA LEU A 55 -13.58 1.25 -4.21
C LEU A 55 -12.43 0.69 -5.04
N VAL A 56 -11.38 1.47 -5.31
CA VAL A 56 -10.18 1.01 -6.05
C VAL A 56 -9.50 -0.16 -5.35
N ASN A 57 -9.51 -0.19 -4.02
CA ASN A 57 -8.94 -1.29 -3.25
C ASN A 57 -9.79 -2.57 -3.31
N ARG A 58 -11.04 -2.50 -3.79
CA ARG A 58 -11.89 -3.66 -4.07
C ARG A 58 -11.69 -4.07 -5.52
N SER A 59 -11.73 -5.37 -5.81
CA SER A 59 -11.68 -5.86 -7.20
C SER A 59 -13.01 -5.60 -7.92
N VAL A 60 -13.33 -4.33 -8.15
CA VAL A 60 -14.62 -3.86 -8.70
C VAL A 60 -15.06 -4.64 -9.93
N PRO A 61 -14.19 -4.97 -10.92
CA PRO A 61 -14.61 -5.77 -12.06
C PRO A 61 -15.19 -7.14 -11.67
N LEU A 62 -14.58 -7.83 -10.71
CA LEU A 62 -15.09 -9.12 -10.22
C LEU A 62 -16.39 -8.96 -9.43
N VAL A 63 -16.52 -7.89 -8.64
CA VAL A 63 -17.77 -7.59 -7.91
C VAL A 63 -18.91 -7.30 -8.89
N VAL A 64 -18.65 -6.53 -9.95
CA VAL A 64 -19.63 -6.22 -10.98
C VAL A 64 -20.05 -7.48 -11.73
N VAL A 65 -19.10 -8.33 -12.12
CA VAL A 65 -19.40 -9.60 -12.77
C VAL A 65 -20.19 -10.53 -11.83
N GLN A 66 -19.83 -10.59 -10.55
CA GLN A 66 -20.62 -11.32 -9.54
C GLN A 66 -22.05 -10.77 -9.44
N ALA A 67 -22.22 -9.44 -9.43
CA ALA A 67 -23.53 -8.80 -9.36
C ALA A 67 -24.39 -9.10 -10.60
N ILE A 68 -23.78 -9.11 -11.79
CA ILE A 68 -24.47 -9.48 -13.05
C ILE A 68 -24.96 -10.93 -12.99
N PHE A 69 -24.07 -11.88 -12.66
CA PHE A 69 -24.46 -13.29 -12.55
C PHE A 69 -25.44 -13.54 -11.40
N GLY A 70 -25.27 -12.87 -10.26
CA GLY A 70 -26.22 -12.93 -9.14
C GLY A 70 -27.61 -12.41 -9.51
N THR A 71 -27.67 -11.29 -10.26
CA THR A 71 -28.93 -10.73 -10.78
C THR A 71 -29.57 -11.67 -11.80
N PHE A 72 -28.78 -12.27 -12.70
CA PHE A 72 -29.26 -13.26 -13.66
C PHE A 72 -29.85 -14.49 -12.95
N VAL A 73 -29.11 -15.08 -12.00
CA VAL A 73 -29.58 -16.23 -11.19
C VAL A 73 -30.84 -15.86 -10.44
N GLY A 74 -30.86 -14.73 -9.74
CA GLY A 74 -32.01 -14.31 -8.95
C GLY A 74 -33.25 -14.05 -9.80
N SER A 75 -33.07 -13.39 -10.94
CA SER A 75 -34.16 -13.10 -11.87
C SER A 75 -34.72 -14.37 -12.49
N ALA A 76 -33.86 -15.24 -13.01
CA ALA A 76 -34.27 -16.49 -13.60
C ALA A 76 -34.96 -17.40 -12.58
N SER A 77 -34.45 -17.44 -11.34
CA SER A 77 -35.05 -18.21 -10.23
C SER A 77 -36.45 -17.70 -9.85
N LEU A 78 -36.67 -16.38 -9.83
CA LEU A 78 -38.01 -15.81 -9.62
C LEU A 78 -38.95 -16.14 -10.78
N VAL A 79 -38.50 -16.03 -12.03
CA VAL A 79 -39.30 -16.43 -13.20
C VAL A 79 -39.67 -17.92 -13.11
N CYS A 80 -38.73 -18.79 -12.72
CA CYS A 80 -39.01 -20.21 -12.46
C CYS A 80 -40.01 -20.44 -11.33
N THR A 81 -40.06 -19.53 -10.36
CA THR A 81 -41.01 -19.61 -9.23
C THR A 81 -42.39 -19.10 -9.64
N ALA A 82 -42.44 -18.16 -10.57
CA ALA A 82 -43.66 -17.56 -11.10
C ALA A 82 -44.36 -18.47 -12.12
N LEU A 83 -43.58 -19.13 -12.98
CA LEU A 83 -44.10 -20.06 -13.98
C LEU A 83 -44.22 -21.46 -13.40
N ARG A 84 -45.46 -21.99 -13.32
CA ARG A 84 -45.72 -23.38 -12.88
C ARG A 84 -45.03 -24.41 -13.78
N LEU A 85 -44.86 -24.07 -15.06
CA LEU A 85 -44.28 -24.92 -16.09
C LEU A 85 -43.04 -24.22 -16.64
N TYR A 86 -41.88 -24.56 -16.06
CA TYR A 86 -40.60 -24.00 -16.48
C TYR A 86 -39.78 -25.07 -17.22
N PRO A 87 -39.25 -24.78 -18.43
CA PRO A 87 -38.48 -25.75 -19.19
C PRO A 87 -37.28 -26.29 -18.40
N CYS A 88 -37.17 -27.62 -18.29
CA CYS A 88 -36.06 -28.29 -17.59
C CYS A 88 -34.70 -27.84 -18.12
N ALA A 89 -34.59 -27.67 -19.45
CA ALA A 89 -33.38 -27.18 -20.09
C ALA A 89 -32.96 -25.80 -19.55
N LEU A 90 -33.89 -24.84 -19.45
CA LEU A 90 -33.55 -23.51 -18.92
C LEU A 90 -33.09 -23.59 -17.46
N LYS A 91 -33.69 -24.48 -16.66
CA LYS A 91 -33.28 -24.69 -15.27
C LYS A 91 -31.83 -25.19 -15.19
N ILE A 92 -31.41 -26.10 -16.07
CA ILE A 92 -30.02 -26.56 -16.11
C ILE A 92 -29.06 -25.43 -16.48
N TRP A 93 -29.44 -24.56 -17.42
CA TRP A 93 -28.64 -23.38 -17.78
C TRP A 93 -28.48 -22.41 -16.61
N VAL A 94 -29.54 -22.16 -15.85
CA VAL A 94 -29.48 -21.30 -14.64
C VAL A 94 -28.54 -21.88 -13.59
N LEU A 95 -28.55 -23.20 -13.38
CA LEU A 95 -27.67 -23.85 -12.42
C LEU A 95 -26.20 -23.86 -12.88
N TYR A 96 -25.93 -24.28 -14.12
CA TYR A 96 -24.56 -24.34 -14.64
C TYR A 96 -23.97 -22.96 -14.91
N LEU A 97 -24.59 -22.14 -15.75
CA LEU A 97 -24.03 -20.84 -16.11
C LEU A 97 -24.31 -19.75 -15.10
N GLY A 98 -25.39 -19.85 -14.34
CA GLY A 98 -25.71 -18.88 -13.31
C GLY A 98 -25.01 -19.23 -12.00
N VAL A 99 -25.49 -20.27 -11.32
CA VAL A 99 -25.08 -20.58 -9.94
C VAL A 99 -23.60 -20.99 -9.86
N LEU A 100 -23.12 -21.92 -10.68
CA LEU A 100 -21.72 -22.37 -10.59
C LEU A 100 -20.72 -21.26 -10.98
N MET A 101 -21.03 -20.44 -11.99
CA MET A 101 -20.21 -19.26 -12.31
C MET A 101 -20.20 -18.24 -11.18
N TRP A 102 -21.35 -17.97 -10.58
CA TRP A 102 -21.46 -17.07 -9.44
C TRP A 102 -20.61 -17.55 -8.25
N LEU A 103 -20.66 -18.85 -7.92
CA LEU A 103 -19.81 -19.46 -6.90
C LEU A 103 -18.31 -19.39 -7.26
N ALA A 104 -17.96 -19.64 -8.53
CA ALA A 104 -16.58 -19.53 -9.00
C ALA A 104 -16.03 -18.10 -8.90
N ILE A 105 -16.86 -17.08 -9.16
CA ILE A 105 -16.47 -15.67 -8.99
C ILE A 105 -16.22 -15.35 -7.50
N VAL A 106 -17.06 -15.86 -6.58
CA VAL A 106 -16.83 -15.72 -5.14
C VAL A 106 -15.51 -16.39 -4.73
N ALA A 107 -15.24 -17.60 -5.21
CA ALA A 107 -13.96 -18.29 -5.00
C ALA A 107 -12.78 -17.50 -5.56
N ALA A 108 -12.89 -16.96 -6.77
CA ALA A 108 -11.86 -16.15 -7.42
C ALA A 108 -11.54 -14.89 -6.62
N ARG A 109 -12.57 -14.19 -6.09
CA ARG A 109 -12.40 -13.03 -5.19
C ARG A 109 -11.69 -13.42 -3.89
N ALA A 110 -12.08 -14.54 -3.29
CA ALA A 110 -11.48 -15.05 -2.08
C ALA A 110 -10.00 -15.42 -2.30
N MET A 111 -9.71 -16.16 -3.37
CA MET A 111 -8.35 -16.55 -3.75
C MET A 111 -7.48 -15.34 -4.07
N GLN A 112 -8.02 -14.33 -4.77
CA GLN A 112 -7.32 -13.08 -5.02
C GLN A 112 -6.79 -12.46 -3.74
N ARG A 113 -7.64 -12.38 -2.72
CA ARG A 113 -7.28 -11.82 -1.42
C ARG A 113 -6.29 -12.72 -0.69
N CYS A 114 -6.50 -14.04 -0.66
CA CYS A 114 -5.54 -14.97 -0.05
C CYS A 114 -4.13 -14.79 -0.61
N VAL A 115 -3.97 -14.67 -1.93
CA VAL A 115 -2.64 -14.50 -2.54
C VAL A 115 -2.05 -13.12 -2.26
N LEU A 116 -2.87 -12.05 -2.22
CA LEU A 116 -2.38 -10.72 -1.85
C LEU A 116 -1.87 -10.67 -0.39
N PHE A 117 -2.46 -11.45 0.52
CA PHE A 117 -2.08 -11.50 1.94
C PHE A 117 -1.03 -12.58 2.28
N TRP A 118 -0.80 -13.55 1.40
CA TRP A 118 0.12 -14.66 1.65
C TRP A 118 1.54 -14.23 2.03
N PRO A 119 2.22 -13.32 1.28
CA PRO A 119 3.62 -12.99 1.52
C PRO A 119 3.87 -12.34 2.88
N ALA A 120 2.91 -11.55 3.36
CA ALA A 120 3.01 -10.86 4.65
C ALA A 120 3.06 -11.86 5.83
N SER A 121 2.39 -13.01 5.70
CA SER A 121 2.37 -14.04 6.75
C SER A 121 3.68 -14.84 6.81
N GLN A 122 4.30 -15.14 5.67
CA GLN A 122 5.54 -15.92 5.63
C GLN A 122 6.74 -15.15 6.19
N GLN A 123 6.81 -13.83 5.96
CA GLN A 123 7.89 -13.00 6.49
C GLN A 123 7.93 -12.94 8.03
N GLN A 124 6.81 -13.17 8.71
CA GLN A 124 6.78 -13.17 10.18
C GLN A 124 7.23 -14.50 10.80
N SER A 125 7.20 -15.60 10.04
CA SER A 125 7.44 -16.94 10.57
C SER A 125 8.86 -17.48 10.40
N THR A 126 9.72 -16.84 9.61
CA THR A 126 11.15 -17.20 9.55
C THR A 126 11.85 -16.69 10.80
N PRO A 127 12.24 -17.55 11.76
CA PRO A 127 12.99 -17.13 12.92
C PRO A 127 14.34 -16.59 12.44
N ARG A 128 14.80 -15.47 13.00
CA ARG A 128 16.17 -14.94 12.83
C ARG A 128 17.18 -15.88 13.50
N HIS A 129 17.25 -17.15 13.09
CA HIS A 129 18.31 -18.04 13.54
C HIS A 129 19.56 -17.81 12.69
N SER A 130 20.55 -17.21 13.37
CA SER A 130 21.99 -17.35 13.14
C SER A 130 22.53 -16.97 11.77
N LEU A 131 23.00 -15.71 11.68
CA LEU A 131 24.18 -15.36 10.89
C LEU A 131 25.33 -16.29 11.28
N VAL A 132 25.49 -17.38 10.52
CA VAL A 132 26.74 -18.14 10.49
C VAL A 132 27.73 -17.28 9.74
N SER A 133 28.81 -16.91 10.43
CA SER A 133 30.00 -16.27 9.88
C SER A 133 30.48 -17.08 8.67
N MET A 134 30.27 -16.57 7.46
CA MET A 134 31.01 -17.06 6.30
C MET A 134 32.30 -16.25 6.23
N ASP A 135 33.37 -16.87 6.71
CA ASP A 135 34.74 -16.45 6.44
C ASP A 135 34.95 -16.56 4.92
N PHE A 136 35.18 -15.43 4.25
CA PHE A 136 35.52 -15.42 2.83
C PHE A 136 36.97 -15.01 2.60
N VAL A 137 37.58 -15.86 1.80
CA VAL A 137 38.95 -15.90 1.29
C VAL A 137 39.39 -14.56 0.70
N THR A 138 40.52 -14.07 1.21
CA THR A 138 41.31 -12.94 0.69
C THR A 138 41.84 -13.22 -0.70
N GLY A 139 41.36 -12.46 -1.70
CA GLY A 139 42.00 -12.32 -3.01
C GLY A 139 42.67 -10.95 -3.13
N GLN A 140 44.00 -10.94 -3.27
CA GLN A 140 44.80 -9.74 -3.56
C GLN A 140 44.48 -9.22 -4.97
N ILE A 141 44.26 -7.91 -5.09
CA ILE A 141 44.36 -7.17 -6.36
C ILE A 141 45.26 -5.96 -6.11
N GLU A 142 46.33 -5.89 -6.90
CA GLU A 142 47.33 -4.82 -6.93
C GLU A 142 46.74 -3.53 -7.52
N SER A 143 47.06 -2.40 -6.90
CA SER A 143 46.71 -1.06 -7.36
C SER A 143 47.87 -0.41 -8.12
N SER A 144 47.60 0.02 -9.36
CA SER A 144 48.49 0.88 -10.15
C SER A 144 48.20 2.36 -9.84
N ALA A 145 49.27 3.13 -9.65
CA ALA A 145 49.27 4.56 -9.40
C ALA A 145 48.94 5.40 -10.65
N GLY A 146 48.44 6.62 -10.43
CA GLY A 146 48.16 7.61 -11.48
C GLY A 146 47.92 9.03 -10.94
N ASP A 147 49.03 9.76 -10.81
CA ASP A 147 49.29 11.20 -10.97
C ASP A 147 48.19 12.28 -10.93
N SER A 148 48.36 13.15 -9.93
CA SER A 148 48.42 14.63 -9.95
C SER A 148 47.67 15.47 -10.99
N SER A 149 46.92 16.47 -10.51
CA SER A 149 47.06 17.86 -10.96
C SER A 149 46.50 18.87 -9.94
N THR A 150 47.27 19.91 -9.69
CA THR A 150 47.03 21.05 -8.80
C THR A 150 46.35 22.18 -9.56
N LEU A 151 45.33 22.81 -8.96
CA LEU A 151 44.88 24.14 -9.40
C LEU A 151 44.37 25.00 -8.24
N SER A 152 44.99 26.17 -8.16
CA SER A 152 44.75 27.30 -7.26
C SER A 152 43.57 28.13 -7.76
N CYS A 153 42.77 28.72 -6.85
CA CYS A 153 42.42 30.16 -6.89
C CYS A 153 41.54 30.63 -5.73
N ASN A 154 42.12 31.58 -4.98
CA ASN A 154 41.61 32.83 -4.41
C ASN A 154 40.12 33.05 -4.04
N ALA A 155 39.99 33.58 -2.82
CA ALA A 155 38.79 34.01 -2.14
C ALA A 155 38.30 35.41 -2.55
N HIS A 156 36.98 35.58 -2.61
CA HIS A 156 36.28 36.85 -2.40
C HIS A 156 35.01 36.60 -1.58
N THR A 157 34.88 37.32 -0.46
CA THR A 157 33.70 37.33 0.40
C THR A 157 33.06 38.72 0.34
N PRO A 158 31.74 38.81 0.14
CA PRO A 158 30.96 39.95 0.60
C PRO A 158 30.03 39.55 1.75
N ARG A 159 30.10 40.32 2.84
CA ARG A 159 29.01 40.51 3.82
C ARG A 159 27.77 41.05 3.09
N PHE A 160 26.57 40.63 3.48
CA PHE A 160 25.53 41.52 4.05
C PHE A 160 24.24 40.79 4.44
N ASP A 161 23.64 41.33 5.49
CA ASP A 161 22.37 40.99 6.12
C ASP A 161 21.12 41.19 5.24
N SER A 162 20.01 40.66 5.78
CA SER A 162 18.59 40.99 5.54
C SER A 162 17.77 40.04 4.65
N ARG A 163 16.89 39.28 5.32
CA ARG A 163 15.88 38.39 4.76
C ARG A 163 14.64 39.21 4.39
N PRO A 164 14.20 39.31 3.12
CA PRO A 164 12.99 40.02 2.77
C PRO A 164 11.75 39.17 3.09
N ASN A 165 10.78 39.83 3.72
CA ASN A 165 9.51 39.28 4.18
C ASN A 165 8.52 39.23 3.01
N THR A 166 8.29 38.06 2.41
CA THR A 166 7.47 37.86 1.19
C THR A 166 5.99 37.55 1.47
N GLY A 167 5.36 38.34 2.35
CA GLY A 167 4.02 38.03 2.90
C GLY A 167 2.80 38.23 1.99
N ASN A 168 2.89 38.83 0.79
CA ASN A 168 1.69 39.44 0.17
C ASN A 168 1.38 39.09 -1.31
N ARG A 169 1.95 38.04 -1.92
CA ARG A 169 1.85 37.86 -3.40
C ARG A 169 1.06 36.67 -3.96
N THR A 170 0.32 35.89 -3.15
CA THR A 170 -0.38 34.67 -3.64
C THR A 170 -1.91 34.76 -3.59
N LEU A 171 -2.48 35.95 -3.76
CA LEU A 171 -3.91 36.23 -3.50
C LEU A 171 -4.91 35.59 -4.49
N ASN A 172 -4.50 35.14 -5.69
CA ASN A 172 -5.46 34.93 -6.80
C ASN A 172 -5.47 33.54 -7.49
N ALA A 173 -4.84 32.49 -6.94
CA ALA A 173 -4.64 31.22 -7.69
C ALA A 173 -5.61 30.05 -7.37
N TRP A 174 -6.60 30.22 -6.48
CA TRP A 174 -7.38 29.09 -5.94
C TRP A 174 -8.76 28.83 -6.60
N SER A 175 -9.16 29.59 -7.64
CA SER A 175 -10.50 29.46 -8.26
C SER A 175 -10.52 28.89 -9.68
N GLU A 176 -9.38 28.62 -10.29
CA GLU A 176 -9.32 28.03 -11.62
C GLU A 176 -8.49 26.75 -11.53
N PHE A 177 -9.10 25.60 -11.79
CA PHE A 177 -8.55 24.46 -12.53
C PHE A 177 -9.38 23.20 -12.23
N ASP A 178 -10.52 23.14 -12.91
CA ASP A 178 -11.05 21.87 -13.39
C ASP A 178 -10.03 21.24 -14.35
N PHE A 179 -9.83 19.93 -14.20
CA PHE A 179 -8.89 19.11 -14.97
C PHE A 179 -9.07 19.26 -16.49
N PRO A 180 -8.03 19.63 -17.27
CA PRO A 180 -8.02 19.28 -18.67
C PRO A 180 -7.59 17.81 -18.83
N ALA A 181 -8.33 17.12 -19.70
CA ALA A 181 -8.05 15.77 -20.14
C ALA A 181 -6.64 15.65 -20.74
N ARG A 182 -5.99 14.54 -20.40
CA ARG A 182 -4.64 14.13 -20.79
C ARG A 182 -4.54 13.97 -22.31
N ASN A 183 -3.59 14.67 -22.95
CA ASN A 183 -2.91 14.23 -24.18
C ASN A 183 -1.59 15.03 -24.37
N SER A 184 -0.53 14.59 -23.71
CA SER A 184 0.84 14.89 -24.12
C SER A 184 1.77 13.83 -23.52
N GLN A 185 2.21 12.90 -24.37
CA GLN A 185 3.33 12.02 -24.09
C GLN A 185 4.61 12.80 -24.40
N SER A 186 5.32 13.29 -23.39
CA SER A 186 6.71 13.70 -23.54
C SER A 186 7.61 12.50 -23.18
N THR A 187 8.13 11.84 -24.20
CA THR A 187 9.15 10.80 -24.08
C THR A 187 10.50 11.42 -23.76
N LEU A 188 10.85 11.53 -22.48
CA LEU A 188 12.23 11.74 -22.05
C LEU A 188 12.91 10.36 -21.93
N ARG A 189 13.77 10.05 -22.90
CA ARG A 189 14.68 8.90 -22.89
C ARG A 189 15.84 9.24 -21.95
N CYS A 190 15.83 8.71 -20.73
CA CYS A 190 17.05 8.57 -19.93
C CYS A 190 17.70 7.23 -20.29
N THR A 191 18.89 7.29 -20.89
CA THR A 191 19.76 6.15 -21.17
C THR A 191 20.83 6.02 -20.09
N HIS A 192 21.04 4.79 -19.62
CA HIS A 192 22.18 4.27 -18.84
C HIS A 192 22.36 4.71 -17.37
N SER A 193 22.31 3.74 -16.45
CA SER A 193 23.50 3.06 -15.88
C SER A 193 23.12 2.42 -14.54
N ASP A 194 23.70 1.25 -14.26
CA ASP A 194 23.38 0.35 -13.16
C ASP A 194 23.28 1.03 -11.79
N SER A 195 22.05 1.30 -11.34
CA SER A 195 21.77 1.67 -9.95
C SER A 195 21.21 0.47 -9.20
N PRO A 196 21.72 0.16 -7.98
CA PRO A 196 21.19 -0.91 -7.17
C PRO A 196 19.75 -0.56 -6.79
N VAL A 197 18.83 -1.34 -7.36
CA VAL A 197 17.39 -1.28 -7.18
C VAL A 197 17.09 -1.36 -5.67
N ILE A 198 16.70 -0.23 -5.08
CA ILE A 198 16.12 -0.19 -3.74
C ILE A 198 14.84 -1.00 -3.78
N LEU A 199 14.86 -2.09 -3.04
CA LEU A 199 14.06 -3.28 -3.24
C LEU A 199 12.75 -3.14 -2.46
N HIS A 200 11.84 -2.28 -2.92
CA HIS A 200 10.42 -2.53 -2.64
C HIS A 200 10.01 -3.76 -3.45
N GLN A 201 10.16 -4.94 -2.86
CA GLN A 201 9.81 -6.24 -3.46
C GLN A 201 8.28 -6.51 -3.51
N GLN A 202 7.43 -5.50 -3.28
CA GLN A 202 5.98 -5.64 -3.41
C GLN A 202 5.39 -5.67 -4.84
N PRO A 203 6.04 -5.21 -5.94
CA PRO A 203 5.37 -5.16 -7.25
C PRO A 203 5.32 -6.50 -7.98
N ARG A 204 6.14 -7.51 -7.60
CA ARG A 204 6.19 -8.78 -8.34
C ARG A 204 4.95 -9.64 -8.13
N PHE A 205 4.39 -9.69 -6.92
CA PHE A 205 3.19 -10.49 -6.65
C PHE A 205 1.90 -9.83 -7.15
N GLY A 206 1.84 -8.49 -7.21
CA GLY A 206 0.72 -7.76 -7.80
C GLY A 206 0.49 -8.08 -9.28
N ARG A 207 1.53 -8.56 -9.99
CA ARG A 207 1.45 -8.94 -11.40
C ARG A 207 0.90 -10.36 -11.61
N ILE A 208 1.08 -11.28 -10.65
CA ILE A 208 0.67 -12.70 -10.78
C ILE A 208 -0.84 -12.86 -10.52
N VAL A 209 -1.43 -12.04 -9.65
CA VAL A 209 -2.87 -12.09 -9.35
C VAL A 209 -3.55 -10.80 -9.77
N THR A 210 -3.34 -10.45 -11.04
CA THR A 210 -4.10 -9.38 -11.66
C THR A 210 -5.53 -9.85 -11.91
N THR A 211 -6.47 -8.92 -11.84
CA THR A 211 -7.87 -9.15 -12.26
C THR A 211 -7.96 -9.82 -13.63
N LYS A 212 -6.99 -9.54 -14.53
CA LYS A 212 -6.87 -10.18 -15.84
C LYS A 212 -6.66 -11.69 -15.74
N ALA A 213 -5.72 -12.15 -14.92
CA ALA A 213 -5.43 -13.58 -14.74
C ALA A 213 -6.66 -14.36 -14.21
N LEU A 214 -7.42 -13.76 -13.28
CA LEU A 214 -8.65 -14.35 -12.77
C LEU A 214 -9.72 -14.43 -13.87
N PHE A 215 -9.86 -13.42 -14.72
CA PHE A 215 -10.73 -13.50 -15.89
C PHE A 215 -10.27 -14.54 -16.90
N THR A 216 -8.96 -14.69 -17.11
CA THR A 216 -8.39 -15.75 -17.96
C THR A 216 -8.73 -17.15 -17.47
N PHE A 217 -9.00 -17.34 -16.17
CA PHE A 217 -9.50 -18.60 -15.62
C PHE A 217 -11.05 -18.70 -15.68
N LEU A 218 -11.76 -17.63 -15.32
CA LEU A 218 -13.23 -17.63 -15.27
C LEU A 218 -13.88 -17.82 -16.64
N VAL A 219 -13.32 -17.25 -17.71
CA VAL A 219 -13.86 -17.38 -19.08
C VAL A 219 -13.84 -18.84 -19.57
N PRO A 220 -12.69 -19.56 -19.60
CA PRO A 220 -12.67 -20.95 -20.03
C PRO A 220 -13.48 -21.86 -19.10
N PHE A 221 -13.53 -21.57 -17.80
CA PHE A 221 -14.40 -22.29 -16.88
C PHE A 221 -15.89 -22.13 -17.25
N GLY A 222 -16.33 -20.91 -17.57
CA GLY A 222 -17.68 -20.64 -18.06
C GLY A 222 -18.00 -21.34 -19.39
N ILE A 223 -17.04 -21.36 -20.33
CA ILE A 223 -17.18 -22.10 -21.58
C ILE A 223 -17.33 -23.60 -21.32
N LEU A 224 -16.51 -24.17 -20.42
CA LEU A 224 -16.62 -25.57 -20.02
C LEU A 224 -18.01 -25.88 -19.43
N LEU A 225 -18.52 -25.04 -18.53
CA LEU A 225 -19.86 -25.20 -17.95
C LEU A 225 -20.96 -25.11 -19.02
N ALA A 226 -20.82 -24.20 -19.99
CA ALA A 226 -21.75 -24.11 -21.13
C ALA A 226 -21.75 -25.38 -21.97
N LEU A 227 -20.56 -25.92 -22.28
CA LEU A 227 -20.40 -27.15 -23.04
C LEU A 227 -21.00 -28.36 -22.30
N VAL A 228 -20.78 -28.47 -20.99
CA VAL A 228 -21.38 -29.54 -20.18
C VAL A 228 -22.91 -29.42 -20.17
N ALA A 229 -23.45 -28.22 -19.94
CA ALA A 229 -24.90 -27.99 -19.98
C ALA A 229 -25.49 -28.33 -21.36
N LEU A 230 -24.79 -27.97 -22.45
CA LEU A 230 -25.19 -28.30 -23.82
C LEU A 230 -25.18 -29.81 -24.06
N ILE A 231 -24.12 -30.52 -23.65
CA ILE A 231 -24.01 -31.98 -23.77
C ILE A 231 -25.18 -32.65 -23.04
N ILE A 232 -25.52 -32.18 -21.84
CA ILE A 232 -26.67 -32.68 -21.09
C ILE A 232 -27.98 -32.42 -21.84
N CYS A 233 -28.18 -31.20 -22.37
CA CYS A 233 -29.38 -30.88 -23.15
C CYS A 233 -29.49 -31.70 -24.45
N VAL A 234 -28.39 -32.17 -25.03
CA VAL A 234 -28.41 -33.00 -26.25
C VAL A 234 -28.60 -34.48 -25.92
N LYS A 235 -27.90 -34.98 -24.90
CA LYS A 235 -27.86 -36.42 -24.58
C LYS A 235 -28.97 -36.86 -23.65
N SER A 236 -29.43 -36.00 -22.75
CA SER A 236 -30.48 -36.37 -21.81
C SER A 236 -31.85 -36.28 -22.48
N PRO A 237 -32.64 -37.36 -22.50
CA PRO A 237 -34.02 -37.30 -22.99
C PRO A 237 -34.90 -36.41 -22.10
N ARG A 238 -34.51 -36.17 -20.83
CA ARG A 238 -35.26 -35.37 -19.86
C ARG A 238 -35.04 -33.87 -20.01
N TYR A 239 -33.83 -33.48 -20.42
CA TYR A 239 -33.44 -32.08 -20.61
C TYR A 239 -33.36 -31.68 -22.09
N SER A 240 -33.92 -32.50 -22.97
CA SER A 240 -33.85 -32.28 -24.41
C SER A 240 -34.55 -31.00 -24.84
N LEU A 241 -33.85 -30.14 -25.59
CA LEU A 241 -34.42 -28.94 -26.20
C LEU A 241 -35.52 -29.27 -27.22
N GLN A 242 -35.46 -30.45 -27.85
CA GLN A 242 -36.38 -30.85 -28.91
C GLN A 242 -37.76 -31.26 -28.37
N LYS A 243 -37.81 -31.70 -27.10
CA LYS A 243 -39.05 -32.09 -26.43
C LYS A 243 -39.33 -31.07 -25.34
N ILE A 244 -39.96 -29.96 -25.71
CA ILE A 244 -40.55 -29.02 -24.74
C ILE A 244 -41.80 -29.70 -24.15
N HIS A 245 -41.60 -30.79 -23.41
CA HIS A 245 -42.66 -31.40 -22.62
C HIS A 245 -42.86 -30.54 -21.38
N ILE A 246 -43.87 -29.69 -21.47
CA ILE A 246 -44.29 -28.76 -20.43
C ILE A 246 -44.68 -29.52 -19.13
N GLN A 247 -44.98 -30.82 -19.20
CA GLN A 247 -45.47 -31.64 -18.07
C GLN A 247 -44.42 -32.53 -17.38
N ALA A 248 -43.15 -32.54 -17.81
CA ALA A 248 -42.16 -33.43 -17.21
C ALA A 248 -41.63 -32.87 -15.88
N ILE A 249 -41.79 -33.63 -14.79
CA ILE A 249 -41.09 -33.40 -13.53
C ILE A 249 -39.59 -33.53 -13.83
N CYS A 250 -38.86 -32.41 -13.83
CA CYS A 250 -37.45 -32.39 -14.28
C CYS A 250 -36.47 -33.07 -13.32
N TRP A 251 -36.93 -33.67 -12.22
CA TRP A 251 -36.13 -33.93 -11.01
C TRP A 251 -36.21 -35.35 -10.47
N ASP A 252 -36.43 -36.32 -11.35
CA ASP A 252 -36.15 -37.72 -10.99
C ASP A 252 -34.63 -37.95 -11.04
N ASP A 253 -34.10 -38.79 -10.12
CA ASP A 253 -32.68 -39.13 -9.82
C ASP A 253 -31.76 -39.38 -11.03
N GLY A 254 -31.58 -38.39 -11.89
CA GLY A 254 -30.79 -38.42 -13.11
C GLY A 254 -29.34 -38.08 -12.83
N TRP A 255 -28.43 -38.71 -13.56
CA TRP A 255 -26.99 -38.45 -13.48
C TRP A 255 -26.65 -36.98 -13.77
N GLU A 256 -27.51 -36.28 -14.51
CA GLU A 256 -27.36 -34.87 -14.88
C GLU A 256 -27.26 -33.95 -13.65
N ALA A 257 -28.11 -34.18 -12.64
CA ALA A 257 -28.14 -33.37 -11.42
C ALA A 257 -26.94 -33.66 -10.52
N TRP A 258 -26.48 -34.91 -10.48
CA TRP A 258 -25.32 -35.34 -9.68
C TRP A 258 -24.03 -34.60 -10.05
N VAL A 259 -23.84 -34.25 -11.32
CA VAL A 259 -22.66 -33.47 -11.75
C VAL A 259 -22.68 -32.08 -11.13
N ILE A 260 -23.83 -31.39 -11.15
CA ILE A 260 -23.99 -30.06 -10.53
C ILE A 260 -23.73 -30.15 -9.03
N TYR A 261 -24.34 -31.14 -8.37
CA TYR A 261 -24.19 -31.33 -6.93
C TYR A 261 -22.77 -31.65 -6.53
N SER A 262 -22.06 -32.48 -7.30
CA SER A 262 -20.66 -32.80 -7.04
C SER A 262 -19.79 -31.54 -7.10
N ILE A 263 -19.97 -30.69 -8.13
CA ILE A 263 -19.23 -29.44 -8.26
C ILE A 263 -19.61 -28.46 -7.13
N ALA A 264 -20.91 -28.30 -6.85
CA ALA A 264 -21.39 -27.40 -5.81
C ALA A 264 -20.88 -27.83 -4.42
N ILE A 265 -20.92 -29.12 -4.09
CA ILE A 265 -20.40 -29.67 -2.82
C ILE A 265 -18.88 -29.50 -2.75
N ALA A 266 -18.13 -29.77 -3.81
CA ALA A 266 -16.69 -29.55 -3.83
C ALA A 266 -16.34 -28.05 -3.61
N CYS A 267 -17.03 -27.14 -4.30
CA CYS A 267 -16.81 -25.70 -4.15
C CYS A 267 -17.22 -25.20 -2.75
N VAL A 268 -18.44 -25.49 -2.31
CA VAL A 268 -19.03 -24.89 -1.11
C VAL A 268 -18.66 -25.66 0.16
N GLY A 269 -18.53 -26.97 0.09
CA GLY A 269 -18.22 -27.85 1.22
C GLY A 269 -16.73 -28.04 1.49
N ILE A 270 -15.85 -27.88 0.49
CA ILE A 270 -14.40 -28.07 0.66
C ILE A 270 -13.64 -26.76 0.39
N LEU A 271 -13.78 -26.19 -0.80
CA LEU A 271 -12.99 -25.02 -1.19
C LEU A 271 -13.32 -23.78 -0.35
N PHE A 272 -14.61 -23.48 -0.12
CA PHE A 272 -15.01 -22.28 0.64
C PHE A 272 -14.54 -22.33 2.10
N PRO A 273 -14.68 -23.44 2.87
CA PRO A 273 -14.10 -23.55 4.21
C PRO A 273 -12.58 -23.34 4.25
N VAL A 274 -11.85 -23.94 3.30
CA VAL A 274 -10.39 -23.76 3.22
C VAL A 274 -10.02 -22.30 2.95
N LEU A 275 -10.70 -21.65 2.00
CA LEU A 275 -10.49 -20.23 1.70
C LEU A 275 -10.91 -19.33 2.86
N ALA A 276 -12.03 -19.61 3.52
CA ALA A 276 -12.51 -18.87 4.68
C ALA A 276 -11.52 -18.96 5.86
N ALA A 277 -10.98 -20.15 6.16
CA ALA A 277 -9.98 -20.33 7.20
C ALA A 277 -8.69 -19.54 6.91
N LYS A 278 -8.26 -19.47 5.64
CA LYS A 278 -7.12 -18.65 5.21
C LYS A 278 -7.43 -17.15 5.31
N LEU A 279 -8.61 -16.73 4.88
CA LEU A 279 -9.06 -15.34 4.92
C LEU A 279 -9.31 -14.83 6.34
N TRP A 280 -9.71 -15.69 7.28
CA TRP A 280 -10.00 -15.31 8.66
C TRP A 280 -8.81 -14.64 9.34
N LYS A 281 -7.59 -15.10 9.02
CA LYS A 281 -6.34 -14.56 9.58
C LYS A 281 -5.89 -13.25 8.92
N ALA A 282 -6.44 -12.88 7.77
CA ALA A 282 -6.06 -11.64 7.09
C ALA A 282 -6.63 -10.42 7.83
N THR A 283 -5.84 -9.39 8.06
CA THR A 283 -6.33 -8.10 8.57
C THR A 283 -6.74 -7.22 7.38
N ASP A 284 -8.01 -6.81 7.31
CA ASP A 284 -8.50 -5.93 6.24
C ASP A 284 -9.18 -4.70 6.84
N VAL A 285 -8.58 -3.54 6.56
CA VAL A 285 -9.05 -2.23 7.02
C VAL A 285 -10.33 -1.80 6.29
N HIS A 286 -10.56 -2.29 5.07
CA HIS A 286 -11.67 -1.85 4.21
C HIS A 286 -12.92 -2.73 4.33
N GLY A 287 -12.90 -3.74 5.21
CA GLY A 287 -14.02 -4.65 5.44
C GLY A 287 -14.37 -5.54 4.24
N THR A 288 -13.52 -5.63 3.21
CA THR A 288 -13.70 -6.53 2.07
C THR A 288 -13.64 -7.99 2.51
N ARG A 289 -12.77 -8.32 3.47
CA ARG A 289 -12.67 -9.66 4.08
C ARG A 289 -14.02 -10.11 4.63
N ASN A 290 -14.67 -9.26 5.42
CA ASN A 290 -15.95 -9.61 6.05
C ASN A 290 -17.05 -9.78 5.00
N ASP A 291 -17.07 -8.96 3.94
CA ASP A 291 -17.98 -9.14 2.79
C ASP A 291 -17.78 -10.49 2.10
N ILE A 292 -16.54 -10.86 1.74
CA ILE A 292 -16.27 -12.14 1.07
C ILE A 292 -16.60 -13.33 1.99
N LEU A 293 -16.23 -13.26 3.27
CA LEU A 293 -16.59 -14.29 4.26
C LEU A 293 -18.11 -14.45 4.36
N PHE A 294 -18.84 -13.34 4.45
CA PHE A 294 -20.30 -13.36 4.50
C PHE A 294 -20.90 -13.96 3.23
N CYS A 295 -20.39 -13.65 2.04
CA CYS A 295 -20.81 -14.31 0.80
C CYS A 295 -20.55 -15.82 0.84
N MET A 296 -19.36 -16.26 1.27
CA MET A 296 -19.04 -17.69 1.36
C MET A 296 -19.95 -18.44 2.34
N PHE A 297 -20.17 -17.88 3.53
CA PHE A 297 -21.09 -18.46 4.52
C PHE A 297 -22.54 -18.46 4.03
N SER A 298 -22.99 -17.37 3.39
CA SER A 298 -24.32 -17.31 2.78
C SER A 298 -24.49 -18.36 1.70
N SER A 299 -23.48 -18.61 0.86
CA SER A 299 -23.52 -19.68 -0.16
C SER A 299 -23.58 -21.08 0.47
N GLN A 300 -22.86 -21.32 1.57
CA GLN A 300 -22.94 -22.57 2.35
C GLN A 300 -24.34 -22.78 2.92
N ALA A 301 -24.89 -21.77 3.59
CA ALA A 301 -26.24 -21.81 4.13
C ALA A 301 -27.27 -22.05 3.00
N THR A 302 -27.11 -21.38 1.86
CA THR A 302 -27.95 -21.57 0.67
C THR A 302 -27.93 -23.01 0.17
N LEU A 303 -26.75 -23.62 0.06
CA LEU A 303 -26.63 -25.01 -0.39
C LEU A 303 -27.26 -25.99 0.61
N ILE A 304 -27.03 -25.80 1.91
CA ILE A 304 -27.64 -26.63 2.96
C ILE A 304 -29.17 -26.52 2.92
N ILE A 305 -29.69 -25.28 2.87
CA ILE A 305 -31.13 -25.04 2.78
C ILE A 305 -31.69 -25.65 1.50
N TYR A 306 -31.00 -25.52 0.37
CA TYR A 306 -31.42 -26.12 -0.90
C TYR A 306 -31.46 -27.66 -0.83
N VAL A 307 -30.44 -28.31 -0.25
CA VAL A 307 -30.44 -29.77 -0.06
C VAL A 307 -31.55 -30.21 0.89
N LEU A 308 -31.77 -29.50 2.00
CA LEU A 308 -32.89 -29.75 2.91
C LEU A 308 -34.23 -29.54 2.22
N TRP A 309 -34.32 -28.54 1.35
CA TRP A 309 -35.51 -28.26 0.55
C TRP A 309 -35.86 -29.42 -0.38
N GLU A 310 -34.85 -29.97 -1.07
CA GLU A 310 -35.02 -31.13 -1.94
C GLU A 310 -35.36 -32.42 -1.18
N THR A 311 -34.71 -32.65 -0.05
CA THR A 311 -34.79 -33.94 0.66
C THR A 311 -35.95 -34.01 1.66
N ALA A 312 -36.16 -32.97 2.46
CA ALA A 312 -37.06 -32.99 3.61
C ALA A 312 -38.39 -32.25 3.37
N LEU A 313 -38.43 -31.24 2.49
CA LEU A 313 -39.56 -30.32 2.36
C LEU A 313 -40.45 -30.59 1.13
N LYS A 314 -40.72 -31.86 0.83
CA LYS A 314 -41.55 -32.27 -0.32
C LYS A 314 -42.93 -31.60 -0.35
N SER A 315 -43.55 -31.39 0.81
CA SER A 315 -44.86 -30.72 0.93
C SER A 315 -44.83 -29.25 0.51
N ILE A 316 -43.73 -28.54 0.75
CA ILE A 316 -43.59 -27.10 0.43
C ILE A 316 -43.29 -26.89 -1.05
N ARG A 317 -42.65 -27.87 -1.71
CA ARG A 317 -42.30 -27.85 -3.15
C ARG A 317 -43.51 -27.65 -4.06
N GLY A 318 -44.70 -28.07 -3.64
CA GLY A 318 -45.95 -27.81 -4.38
C GLY A 318 -46.32 -26.32 -4.43
N TYR A 319 -45.88 -25.53 -3.45
CA TYR A 319 -46.21 -24.11 -3.34
C TYR A 319 -45.10 -23.22 -3.89
N VAL A 320 -43.85 -23.47 -3.56
CA VAL A 320 -42.71 -22.62 -3.92
C VAL A 320 -41.65 -23.44 -4.63
N SER A 321 -41.13 -22.91 -5.74
CA SER A 321 -40.03 -23.54 -6.49
C SER A 321 -38.78 -23.59 -5.63
N GLU A 322 -38.05 -24.71 -5.67
CA GLU A 322 -36.74 -24.89 -5.01
C GLU A 322 -35.72 -23.80 -5.40
N LEU A 323 -35.87 -23.19 -6.59
CA LEU A 323 -34.97 -22.12 -7.04
C LEU A 323 -35.17 -20.81 -6.27
N PHE A 324 -36.27 -20.67 -5.52
CA PHE A 324 -36.50 -19.52 -4.66
C PHE A 324 -35.34 -19.26 -3.68
N VAL A 325 -34.70 -20.34 -3.19
CA VAL A 325 -33.54 -20.25 -2.30
C VAL A 325 -32.36 -19.54 -2.98
N PHE A 326 -32.14 -19.78 -4.27
CA PHE A 326 -31.09 -19.09 -5.04
C PHE A 326 -31.41 -17.63 -5.31
N TRP A 327 -32.69 -17.26 -5.46
CA TRP A 327 -33.07 -15.84 -5.51
C TRP A 327 -32.72 -15.12 -4.20
N LEU A 328 -33.07 -15.72 -3.06
CA LEU A 328 -32.77 -15.13 -1.76
C LEU A 328 -31.25 -14.99 -1.56
N ALA A 329 -30.47 -16.00 -1.96
CA ALA A 329 -29.01 -15.95 -1.94
C ALA A 329 -28.43 -14.85 -2.85
N GLY A 330 -28.98 -14.71 -4.06
CA GLY A 330 -28.64 -13.63 -4.99
C GLY A 330 -28.91 -12.26 -4.39
N LEU A 331 -30.05 -12.08 -3.71
CA LEU A 331 -30.39 -10.84 -3.01
C LEU A 331 -29.43 -10.55 -1.84
N VAL A 332 -29.19 -11.52 -0.96
CA VAL A 332 -28.32 -11.37 0.21
C VAL A 332 -26.90 -11.00 -0.21
N THR A 333 -26.35 -11.67 -1.22
CA THR A 333 -25.01 -11.38 -1.72
C THR A 333 -24.93 -10.06 -2.47
N HIS A 334 -26.00 -9.66 -3.18
CA HIS A 334 -26.06 -8.33 -3.80
C HIS A 334 -26.05 -7.22 -2.74
N ILE A 335 -26.83 -7.39 -1.67
CA ILE A 335 -26.85 -6.46 -0.54
C ILE A 335 -25.46 -6.37 0.11
N SER A 336 -24.82 -7.52 0.37
CA SER A 336 -23.52 -7.54 1.07
C SER A 336 -22.36 -7.00 0.23
N SER A 337 -22.29 -7.36 -1.06
CA SER A 337 -21.16 -7.03 -1.93
C SER A 337 -21.29 -5.73 -2.70
N VAL A 338 -22.51 -5.23 -2.93
CA VAL A 338 -22.74 -4.00 -3.71
C VAL A 338 -23.34 -2.89 -2.85
N TYR A 339 -24.48 -3.13 -2.21
CA TYR A 339 -25.22 -2.07 -1.50
C TYR A 339 -24.52 -1.61 -0.21
N LEU A 340 -24.15 -2.52 0.69
CA LEU A 340 -23.50 -2.16 1.96
C LEU A 340 -22.19 -1.38 1.76
N PRO A 341 -21.29 -1.77 0.82
CA PRO A 341 -20.08 -1.00 0.54
C PRO A 341 -20.35 0.40 0.01
N LEU A 342 -21.38 0.57 -0.83
CA LEU A 342 -21.80 1.88 -1.33
C LEU A 342 -22.30 2.78 -0.19
N ARG A 343 -23.09 2.22 0.72
CA ARG A 343 -23.59 2.94 1.90
C ARG A 343 -22.45 3.30 2.85
N GLN A 344 -21.57 2.37 3.17
CA GLN A 344 -20.39 2.62 4.01
C GLN A 344 -19.49 3.71 3.42
N ASN A 345 -19.26 3.69 2.11
CA ASN A 345 -18.49 4.73 1.44
C ASN A 345 -19.20 6.10 1.52
N ALA A 346 -20.52 6.15 1.34
CA ALA A 346 -21.29 7.39 1.51
C ALA A 346 -21.17 7.94 2.94
N THR A 347 -21.40 7.11 3.97
CA THR A 347 -21.29 7.53 5.37
C THR A 347 -19.87 7.97 5.74
N ASN A 348 -18.84 7.27 5.25
CA ASN A 348 -17.46 7.67 5.49
C ASN A 348 -17.14 9.01 4.82
N ARG A 349 -17.65 9.24 3.61
CA ARG A 349 -17.53 10.53 2.93
C ARG A 349 -18.22 11.64 3.72
N ASP A 350 -19.44 11.42 4.20
CA ASP A 350 -20.17 12.42 4.98
C ASP A 350 -19.42 12.75 6.27
N ARG A 351 -18.80 11.75 6.92
CA ARG A 351 -17.92 11.96 8.09
C ARG A 351 -16.69 12.78 7.73
N VAL A 352 -16.04 12.50 6.60
CA VAL A 352 -14.87 13.27 6.15
C VAL A 352 -15.26 14.72 5.81
N VAL A 353 -16.42 14.94 5.16
CA VAL A 353 -16.93 16.27 4.85
C VAL A 353 -17.35 17.03 6.12
N ALA A 354 -17.95 16.34 7.09
CA ALA A 354 -18.29 16.94 8.38
C ALA A 354 -17.05 17.26 9.24
N GLN A 355 -15.99 16.46 9.10
CA GLN A 355 -14.70 16.69 9.77
C GLN A 355 -13.84 17.71 9.04
N GLN A 356 -14.04 17.92 7.73
CA GLN A 356 -13.47 19.05 7.03
C GLN A 356 -14.01 20.31 7.71
N PRO A 357 -13.16 21.11 8.37
CA PRO A 357 -13.60 22.33 9.00
C PRO A 357 -14.30 23.17 7.93
N GLN A 358 -15.58 23.50 8.16
CA GLN A 358 -16.37 24.26 7.20
C GLN A 358 -15.58 25.50 6.80
N VAL A 359 -15.27 25.59 5.52
CA VAL A 359 -14.59 26.72 4.89
C VAL A 359 -15.56 27.90 4.88
N GLY A 360 -15.73 28.48 6.06
CA GLY A 360 -16.33 29.78 6.34
C GLY A 360 -15.44 30.60 7.27
N VAL A 361 -14.26 30.08 7.65
CA VAL A 361 -13.18 30.90 8.18
C VAL A 361 -12.34 31.30 6.99
N SER A 362 -12.65 32.49 6.48
CA SER A 362 -11.81 33.44 5.75
C SER A 362 -10.38 32.98 5.46
N ASN A 363 -9.89 33.27 4.25
CA ASN A 363 -8.52 33.18 3.72
C ASN A 363 -7.38 33.74 4.60
N THR A 364 -7.68 34.12 5.85
CA THR A 364 -6.74 34.16 6.97
C THR A 364 -6.61 32.78 7.64
N TYR A 365 -6.28 31.74 6.87
CA TYR A 365 -5.56 30.59 7.43
C TYR A 365 -4.15 31.04 7.81
N LYS A 366 -4.05 31.88 8.85
CA LYS A 366 -2.85 31.95 9.68
C LYS A 366 -2.68 30.52 10.16
N GLY A 367 -1.57 29.88 9.78
CA GLY A 367 -1.28 28.49 10.04
C GLY A 367 -1.48 28.07 11.51
N PRO A 368 -1.30 26.78 11.84
CA PRO A 368 -1.84 26.05 12.99
C PRO A 368 -1.46 26.64 14.37
N HIS A 369 -1.98 27.81 14.71
CA HIS A 369 -1.68 28.48 15.97
C HIS A 369 -2.62 28.04 17.09
N LEU A 370 -3.89 27.73 16.79
CA LEU A 370 -4.84 27.28 17.81
C LEU A 370 -4.79 25.77 18.12
N ARG A 371 -4.27 24.94 17.20
CA ARG A 371 -4.04 23.50 17.44
C ARG A 371 -2.62 23.19 17.93
N ARG A 372 -1.74 24.19 18.02
CA ARG A 372 -0.32 24.01 18.37
C ARG A 372 -0.12 23.40 19.76
N SER A 373 -0.97 23.70 20.74
CA SER A 373 -0.82 23.17 22.10
C SER A 373 -1.12 21.68 22.18
N LEU A 374 -2.30 21.22 21.73
CA LEU A 374 -2.66 19.80 21.71
C LEU A 374 -1.76 18.99 20.76
N TYR A 375 -1.37 19.60 19.64
CA TYR A 375 -0.41 18.96 18.74
C TYR A 375 0.98 18.90 19.36
N SER A 376 1.40 19.89 20.14
CA SER A 376 2.74 19.89 20.75
C SER A 376 2.93 18.74 21.72
N SER A 377 1.93 18.43 22.55
CA SER A 377 2.01 17.29 23.47
C SER A 377 2.02 15.97 22.70
N LEU A 378 1.05 15.76 21.81
CA LEU A 378 0.98 14.53 21.00
C LEU A 378 2.23 14.33 20.14
N PHE A 379 2.74 15.39 19.52
CA PHE A 379 3.95 15.34 18.71
C PHE A 379 5.20 15.13 19.55
N SER A 380 5.26 15.64 20.78
CA SER A 380 6.38 15.37 21.68
C SER A 380 6.45 13.89 22.06
N GLU A 381 5.31 13.27 22.37
CA GLU A 381 5.22 11.83 22.62
C GLU A 381 5.55 11.01 21.37
N PHE A 382 4.99 11.38 20.23
CA PHE A 382 5.29 10.74 18.94
C PHE A 382 6.78 10.82 18.63
N ARG A 383 7.40 11.98 18.86
CA ARG A 383 8.83 12.19 18.65
C ARG A 383 9.66 11.30 19.58
N GLN A 384 9.28 11.20 20.85
CA GLN A 384 9.95 10.33 21.82
C GLN A 384 9.85 8.86 21.39
N MET A 385 8.67 8.40 20.95
CA MET A 385 8.48 7.05 20.41
C MET A 385 9.34 6.82 19.16
N MET A 386 9.43 7.79 18.24
CA MET A 386 10.25 7.67 17.03
C MET A 386 11.77 7.70 17.32
N GLN A 387 12.19 8.20 18.49
CA GLN A 387 13.58 8.17 18.93
C GLN A 387 13.97 6.83 19.56
N ASP A 388 13.04 6.17 20.26
CA ASP A 388 13.22 4.81 20.76
C ASP A 388 13.20 3.80 19.60
N SER A 389 14.29 3.05 19.40
CA SER A 389 14.43 2.12 18.27
C SER A 389 13.39 0.99 18.30
N ALA A 390 13.09 0.46 19.49
CA ALA A 390 12.17 -0.66 19.63
C ALA A 390 10.73 -0.22 19.39
N GLN A 391 10.34 0.92 20.00
CA GLN A 391 9.00 1.49 19.79
C GLN A 391 8.81 1.96 18.36
N ARG A 392 9.84 2.55 17.74
CA ARG A 392 9.82 2.91 16.32
C ARG A 392 9.61 1.70 15.44
N GLU A 393 10.34 0.60 15.63
CA GLU A 393 10.17 -0.63 14.82
C GLU A 393 8.75 -1.18 14.96
N GLU A 394 8.21 -1.23 16.18
CA GLU A 394 6.84 -1.67 16.43
C GLU A 394 5.80 -0.76 15.77
N PHE A 395 5.97 0.55 15.89
CA PHE A 395 5.11 1.53 15.24
C PHE A 395 5.19 1.44 13.72
N LEU A 396 6.39 1.32 13.14
CA LEU A 396 6.56 1.17 11.69
C LEU A 396 5.96 -0.15 11.19
N LYS A 397 6.09 -1.24 11.96
CA LYS A 397 5.40 -2.51 11.67
C LYS A 397 3.88 -2.35 11.72
N PHE A 398 3.36 -1.61 12.69
CA PHE A 398 1.95 -1.27 12.76
C PHE A 398 1.50 -0.42 11.56
N THR A 399 2.25 0.63 11.21
CA THR A 399 1.92 1.52 10.09
C THR A 399 1.92 0.78 8.76
N THR A 400 2.88 -0.12 8.52
CA THR A 400 2.94 -0.94 7.29
C THR A 400 1.82 -1.98 7.22
N GLN A 401 1.34 -2.47 8.37
CA GLN A 401 0.25 -3.43 8.42
C GLN A 401 -1.13 -2.79 8.20
N TYR A 402 -1.36 -1.59 8.73
CA TYR A 402 -2.70 -0.98 8.77
C TYR A 402 -2.86 0.27 7.90
N TYR A 403 -1.76 0.91 7.49
CA TYR A 403 -1.77 2.15 6.71
C TYR A 403 -1.00 1.97 5.40
N ARG A 404 -1.04 2.99 4.53
CA ARG A 404 -0.31 2.94 3.25
C ARG A 404 1.18 2.81 3.55
N SER A 405 1.83 1.79 2.96
CA SER A 405 3.27 1.56 3.09
C SER A 405 4.13 2.73 2.62
N ALA A 406 3.59 3.62 1.77
CA ALA A 406 4.31 4.77 1.23
C ALA A 406 4.82 5.76 2.29
N ILE A 407 4.05 6.05 3.35
CA ILE A 407 4.43 7.04 4.37
C ILE A 407 5.60 6.55 5.25
N PRO A 408 5.55 5.35 5.87
CA PRO A 408 6.69 4.82 6.60
C PRO A 408 7.87 4.51 5.68
N ALA A 409 7.63 4.08 4.43
CA ALA A 409 8.69 3.88 3.44
C ALA A 409 9.42 5.19 3.11
N PHE A 410 8.68 6.29 2.93
CA PHE A 410 9.25 7.61 2.71
C PHE A 410 10.24 7.97 3.81
N LEU A 411 9.87 7.79 5.09
CA LEU A 411 10.79 8.10 6.19
C LEU A 411 12.04 7.23 6.19
N GLY A 412 11.91 5.94 5.86
CA GLY A 412 13.05 5.05 5.70
C GLY A 412 13.99 5.53 4.59
N ASP A 413 13.46 5.72 3.39
CA ASP A 413 14.25 6.15 2.24
C ASP A 413 14.83 7.56 2.44
N PHE A 414 14.12 8.45 3.11
CA PHE A 414 14.60 9.78 3.49
C PHE A 414 15.79 9.68 4.46
N GLN A 415 15.71 8.78 5.43
CA GLN A 415 16.80 8.52 6.37
C GLN A 415 18.03 7.95 5.66
N LEU A 416 17.84 7.05 4.70
CA LEU A 416 18.93 6.51 3.89
C LEU A 416 19.58 7.58 3.02
N LEU A 417 18.77 8.40 2.34
CA LEU A 417 19.25 9.54 1.56
C LEU A 417 20.08 10.48 2.44
N LYS A 418 19.59 10.79 3.64
CA LYS A 418 20.29 11.60 4.63
C LYS A 418 21.66 11.05 5.01
N TYR A 419 21.77 9.75 5.26
CA TYR A 419 23.08 9.12 5.56
C TYR A 419 24.05 9.28 4.40
N LYS A 420 23.61 8.97 3.17
CA LYS A 420 24.44 9.12 1.96
C LYS A 420 24.91 10.56 1.77
N THR A 421 24.04 11.53 2.02
CA THR A 421 24.39 12.95 1.93
C THR A 421 25.45 13.34 2.96
N ILE A 422 25.32 12.93 4.22
CA ILE A 422 26.29 13.25 5.27
C ILE A 422 27.65 12.59 4.98
N GLU A 423 27.66 11.33 4.53
CA GLU A 423 28.90 10.64 4.15
C GLU A 423 29.60 11.30 2.97
N ALA A 424 28.84 11.69 1.93
CA ALA A 424 29.41 12.39 0.78
C ALA A 424 29.98 13.77 1.15
N LEU A 425 29.29 14.54 1.99
CA LEU A 425 29.80 15.81 2.51
C LEU A 425 31.07 15.62 3.36
N TRP A 426 31.12 14.55 4.16
CA TRP A 426 32.32 14.19 4.93
C TRP A 426 33.51 13.90 4.00
N GLN A 427 33.30 13.13 2.93
CA GLN A 427 34.32 12.82 1.93
C GLN A 427 34.82 14.07 1.22
N GLU A 428 33.92 14.94 0.73
CA GLU A 428 34.30 16.21 0.10
C GLU A 428 35.12 17.11 1.04
N GLN A 429 34.79 17.11 2.34
CA GLN A 429 35.55 17.86 3.34
C GLN A 429 36.95 17.27 3.55
N GLN A 430 37.07 15.94 3.56
CA GLN A 430 38.34 15.25 3.70
C GLN A 430 39.26 15.55 2.50
N ASP A 431 38.72 15.56 1.28
CA ASP A 431 39.45 15.87 0.05
C ASP A 431 39.90 17.33 -0.03
N ARG A 432 39.11 18.26 0.54
CA ARG A 432 39.48 19.69 0.62
C ARG A 432 40.57 19.98 1.65
N THR A 433 40.84 19.07 2.58
CA THR A 433 41.83 19.31 3.62
C THR A 433 43.23 19.16 3.01
N PRO A 434 44.00 20.25 2.83
CA PRO A 434 45.22 20.22 2.02
C PRO A 434 46.26 19.24 2.58
N ALA A 435 46.82 18.40 1.70
CA ALA A 435 47.79 17.35 2.02
C ALA A 435 49.07 17.83 2.74
N CYS A 436 49.31 19.15 2.82
CA CYS A 436 50.47 19.73 3.53
C CYS A 436 50.57 19.31 5.00
N CYS A 437 49.46 18.99 5.69
CA CYS A 437 49.51 18.51 7.08
C CYS A 437 49.76 17.00 7.21
N GLN A 438 49.53 16.20 6.16
CA GLN A 438 49.80 14.76 6.18
C GLN A 438 51.28 14.45 5.98
N HIS A 439 52.00 15.25 5.18
CA HIS A 439 53.42 15.01 4.95
C HIS A 439 54.25 15.17 6.23
N HIS A 440 53.89 16.11 7.10
CA HIS A 440 54.58 16.32 8.38
C HIS A 440 54.34 15.18 9.39
N ARG A 441 53.16 14.53 9.33
CA ARG A 441 52.82 13.38 10.19
C ARG A 441 53.58 12.11 9.77
N ASN A 442 53.76 11.90 8.46
CA ASN A 442 54.55 10.78 7.95
C ASN A 442 56.06 10.99 8.14
N GLN A 443 56.57 12.24 8.03
CA GLN A 443 57.97 12.53 8.39
C GLN A 443 58.25 12.31 9.89
N HIS A 444 57.32 12.66 10.79
CA HIS A 444 57.51 12.41 12.22
C HIS A 444 57.48 10.93 12.59
N GLN A 445 56.65 10.10 11.93
CA GLN A 445 56.67 8.64 12.14
C GLN A 445 57.94 7.98 11.57
N HIS A 446 58.50 8.51 10.47
CA HIS A 446 59.75 8.00 9.93
C HIS A 446 60.97 8.35 10.80
N HIS A 447 60.98 9.53 11.44
CA HIS A 447 62.03 9.89 12.42
C HIS A 447 61.87 9.19 13.78
N GLN A 448 60.65 8.88 14.23
CA GLN A 448 60.45 8.12 15.48
C GLN A 448 60.83 6.64 15.38
N ARG A 449 60.79 6.02 14.19
CA ARG A 449 61.28 4.64 14.00
C ARG A 449 62.80 4.51 13.98
N LEU A 450 63.56 5.58 13.71
CA LEU A 450 65.02 5.55 13.70
C LEU A 450 65.68 5.90 15.05
N ASN A 451 64.92 6.41 16.02
CA ASN A 451 65.44 6.83 17.33
C ASN A 451 64.79 6.06 18.50
N SER A 452 64.63 4.74 18.38
CA SER A 452 64.24 3.88 19.51
C SER A 452 65.47 3.34 20.25
N ALA A 453 66.23 4.24 20.86
CA ALA A 453 67.13 3.91 21.96
C ALA A 453 67.08 5.04 23.00
N ASN A 454 66.34 4.78 24.08
CA ASN A 454 66.36 5.48 25.37
C ASN A 454 66.45 7.01 25.34
N THR A 455 65.32 7.70 25.24
CA THR A 455 65.09 8.92 26.03
C THR A 455 63.62 9.31 26.10
N THR A 456 63.16 9.62 27.30
CA THR A 456 61.83 10.18 27.62
C THR A 456 61.67 11.58 27.02
N PRO A 457 60.63 11.84 26.21
CA PRO A 457 60.42 13.18 25.67
C PRO A 457 59.60 14.03 26.63
N ILE A 458 60.24 15.06 27.17
CA ILE A 458 59.57 16.24 27.76
C ILE A 458 59.10 17.10 26.59
N CYS A 459 57.79 17.21 26.38
CA CYS A 459 57.21 18.14 25.41
C CYS A 459 57.44 19.58 25.86
N ARG A 460 58.37 20.27 25.21
CA ARG A 460 58.62 21.71 25.39
C ARG A 460 58.02 22.44 24.18
N CYS A 461 56.78 22.91 24.30
CA CYS A 461 56.22 23.85 23.35
C CYS A 461 56.99 25.17 23.44
N GLY A 462 57.62 25.55 22.31
CA GLY A 462 58.36 26.80 22.18
C GLY A 462 57.47 28.00 22.41
N LYS A 463 57.88 28.86 23.34
CA LYS A 463 57.40 30.24 23.46
C LYS A 463 57.83 31.00 22.21
N ALA A 464 56.87 31.46 21.41
CA ALA A 464 57.10 32.53 20.47
C ALA A 464 57.23 33.85 21.25
N GLU A 465 58.39 34.48 21.14
CA GLU A 465 58.59 35.85 21.61
C GLU A 465 57.74 36.80 20.77
N THR A 466 56.90 37.58 21.43
CA THR A 466 56.38 38.85 20.89
C THR A 466 56.62 39.94 21.93
N PRO A 467 57.11 41.12 21.52
CA PRO A 467 57.36 42.21 22.42
C PRO A 467 56.06 42.90 22.83
N SER A 468 55.98 43.15 24.13
CA SER A 468 55.13 44.08 24.87
C SER A 468 54.33 45.11 24.06
N GLY A 469 53.01 45.14 24.29
CA GLY A 469 52.18 46.29 23.94
C GLY A 469 50.68 46.11 24.14
N SER A 470 50.19 46.57 25.29
CA SER A 470 48.80 47.00 25.59
C SER A 470 47.65 45.98 25.61
N ALA A 471 46.94 46.05 26.74
CA ALA A 471 45.73 45.34 27.11
C ALA A 471 44.53 45.60 26.18
N VAL A 472 43.64 44.59 26.07
CA VAL A 472 42.19 44.64 26.38
C VAL A 472 41.46 43.49 25.67
N SER A 473 40.48 42.93 26.40
CA SER A 473 39.35 42.10 25.98
C SER A 473 39.53 40.58 26.06
N GLU A 474 39.05 40.03 27.19
CA GLU A 474 38.42 38.72 27.26
C GLU A 474 37.32 38.61 26.19
N ASN A 475 37.36 37.54 25.40
CA ASN A 475 36.17 36.90 24.87
C ASN A 475 36.48 35.41 24.69
N GLY A 476 35.86 34.59 25.54
CA GLY A 476 36.02 33.15 25.58
C GLY A 476 35.51 32.50 24.29
N ILE A 477 36.42 31.81 23.60
CA ILE A 477 36.06 30.88 22.53
C ILE A 477 35.77 29.53 23.18
N GLY A 478 34.51 29.12 23.12
CA GLY A 478 33.98 27.91 23.74
C GLY A 478 34.68 26.64 23.28
N ALA A 479 34.96 25.75 24.24
CA ALA A 479 35.47 24.42 23.99
C ALA A 479 34.51 23.62 23.08
N VAL A 480 35.08 22.93 22.09
CA VAL A 480 34.33 22.04 21.19
C VAL A 480 33.77 20.87 22.00
N PRO A 481 32.47 20.54 21.90
CA PRO A 481 31.85 19.46 22.68
C PRO A 481 32.41 18.08 22.31
N ALA A 482 32.66 17.25 23.32
CA ALA A 482 33.27 15.91 23.20
C ALA A 482 32.53 14.95 22.25
N SER A 483 31.24 15.18 21.97
CA SER A 483 30.44 14.38 21.04
C SER A 483 30.93 14.45 19.59
N VAL A 484 31.51 15.59 19.17
CA VAL A 484 32.02 15.78 17.80
C VAL A 484 33.28 14.93 17.56
N CYS A 485 34.14 14.79 18.58
CA CYS A 485 35.31 13.92 18.49
C CYS A 485 34.93 12.45 18.35
N VAL A 486 33.88 11.99 19.04
CA VAL A 486 33.44 10.57 18.98
C VAL A 486 32.88 10.21 17.60
N ALA A 487 32.04 11.07 17.00
CA ALA A 487 31.51 10.85 15.66
C ALA A 487 32.63 10.83 14.61
N ALA A 488 33.56 11.79 14.69
CA ALA A 488 34.74 11.83 13.82
C ALA A 488 35.64 10.59 14.00
N GLN A 489 35.81 10.11 15.25
CA GLN A 489 36.57 8.88 15.52
C GLN A 489 35.90 7.65 14.93
N LEU A 490 34.59 7.47 15.14
CA LEU A 490 33.82 6.35 14.60
C LEU A 490 33.89 6.32 13.07
N LEU A 491 33.70 7.47 12.42
CA LEU A 491 33.79 7.59 10.96
C LEU A 491 35.22 7.37 10.44
N SER A 492 36.23 7.91 11.13
CA SER A 492 37.64 7.73 10.75
C SER A 492 38.13 6.28 10.91
N GLN A 493 37.66 5.56 11.93
CA GLN A 493 37.96 4.13 12.11
C GLN A 493 37.31 3.28 11.03
N GLN A 494 36.18 3.71 10.47
CA GLN A 494 35.51 3.03 9.36
C GLN A 494 36.17 3.29 7.99
N GLY A 495 36.75 4.47 7.80
CA GLY A 495 37.32 4.90 6.51
C GLY A 495 38.64 4.23 6.12
N SER A 496 39.36 3.60 7.05
CA SER A 496 40.73 3.14 6.79
C SER A 496 40.85 1.79 6.05
N SER A 497 39.78 1.05 5.75
CA SER A 497 39.92 -0.30 5.14
C SER A 497 38.66 -0.89 4.47
N ARG A 498 37.70 -0.10 3.99
CA ARG A 498 36.48 -0.66 3.35
C ARG A 498 36.52 -0.59 1.84
N SER A 499 36.31 -1.72 1.17
CA SER A 499 36.21 -1.77 -0.29
C SER A 499 34.86 -1.22 -0.77
N PRO A 500 34.77 -0.68 -2.00
CA PRO A 500 33.52 -0.20 -2.59
C PRO A 500 32.39 -1.25 -2.61
N ILE A 501 32.74 -2.54 -2.70
CA ILE A 501 31.79 -3.66 -2.68
C ILE A 501 31.15 -3.83 -1.29
N GLN A 502 31.89 -3.54 -0.23
CA GLN A 502 31.41 -3.60 1.16
C GLN A 502 30.45 -2.44 1.49
N MET A 503 30.63 -1.29 0.84
CA MET A 503 29.67 -0.17 0.93
C MET A 503 28.34 -0.50 0.22
N VAL A 504 28.36 -1.20 -0.90
CA VAL A 504 27.15 -1.60 -1.63
C VAL A 504 26.34 -2.66 -0.85
N ALA A 505 27.00 -3.62 -0.21
CA ALA A 505 26.34 -4.62 0.64
C ALA A 505 25.73 -4.01 1.93
N ASP A 506 26.35 -2.98 2.49
CA ASP A 506 25.85 -2.27 3.67
C ASP A 506 24.59 -1.44 3.38
N THR A 507 24.29 -1.13 2.10
CA THR A 507 23.04 -0.44 1.69
C THR A 507 21.76 -1.26 1.91
N GLN A 508 21.86 -2.59 2.11
CA GLN A 508 20.71 -3.46 2.38
C GLN A 508 20.45 -3.70 3.88
N ARG A 509 21.27 -3.12 4.76
CA ARG A 509 21.12 -3.31 6.19
C ARG A 509 19.86 -2.63 6.73
N PRO A 510 19.19 -3.20 7.76
CA PRO A 510 18.12 -2.52 8.48
C PRO A 510 18.60 -1.14 8.95
N HIS A 511 17.77 -0.11 8.79
CA HIS A 511 18.09 1.30 9.11
C HIS A 511 18.82 1.49 10.45
N ASP A 512 18.54 0.66 11.45
CA ASP A 512 19.08 0.79 12.80
C ASP A 512 20.57 0.41 12.91
N SER A 513 21.12 -0.33 11.95
CA SER A 513 22.52 -0.77 11.99
C SER A 513 23.50 0.16 11.27
N HIS A 514 23.02 1.28 10.72
CA HIS A 514 23.91 2.30 10.18
C HIS A 514 24.69 2.97 11.34
N PRO A 515 26.01 3.20 11.23
CA PRO A 515 26.79 3.84 12.30
C PRO A 515 26.24 5.21 12.71
N LEU A 516 25.70 5.96 11.73
CA LEU A 516 25.06 7.27 11.94
C LEU A 516 23.64 7.19 12.53
N SER A 517 23.05 6.00 12.72
CA SER A 517 21.66 5.87 13.21
C SER A 517 21.46 6.42 14.61
N SER A 518 22.47 6.30 15.46
CA SER A 518 22.48 6.82 16.83
C SER A 518 22.68 8.34 16.89
N LEU A 519 23.36 8.92 15.91
CA LEU A 519 23.76 10.34 15.89
C LEU A 519 22.74 11.22 15.17
N VAL A 520 21.96 10.64 14.24
CA VAL A 520 21.12 11.38 13.32
C VAL A 520 19.64 11.00 13.53
N PRO A 521 18.88 11.80 14.33
CA PRO A 521 17.49 11.49 14.61
C PRO A 521 16.63 11.46 13.34
N ILE A 522 15.68 10.52 13.27
CA ILE A 522 14.76 10.40 12.12
C ILE A 522 13.85 11.63 11.94
N THR A 523 13.59 12.36 13.03
CA THR A 523 12.73 13.55 13.00
C THR A 523 13.43 14.81 12.50
N LYS A 524 14.75 14.77 12.32
CA LYS A 524 15.58 15.90 11.90
C LYS A 524 15.80 15.91 10.38
N GLY A 525 15.82 17.12 9.81
CA GLY A 525 16.10 17.36 8.39
C GLY A 525 17.52 16.95 7.99
N ILE A 526 17.80 16.93 6.67
CA ILE A 526 19.14 16.57 6.17
C ILE A 526 20.14 17.63 6.59
N LEU A 527 19.82 18.91 6.37
CA LEU A 527 20.64 20.04 6.75
C LEU A 527 20.92 20.04 8.27
N GLU A 528 19.87 19.97 9.10
CA GLU A 528 20.02 19.94 10.56
C GLU A 528 20.92 18.79 11.01
N SER A 529 20.78 17.61 10.40
CA SER A 529 21.57 16.44 10.78
C SER A 529 23.02 16.56 10.33
N ALA A 530 23.28 17.14 9.16
CA ALA A 530 24.62 17.45 8.70
C ALA A 530 25.30 18.44 9.66
N THR A 531 24.60 19.48 10.15
CA THR A 531 25.15 20.43 11.13
C THR A 531 25.44 19.82 12.51
N LEU A 532 24.80 18.70 12.86
CA LEU A 532 25.06 17.98 14.11
C LEU A 532 26.33 17.10 14.05
N VAL A 533 26.62 16.55 12.87
CA VAL A 533 27.71 15.57 12.67
C VAL A 533 28.97 16.22 12.11
N LEU A 534 28.81 17.22 11.26
CA LEU A 534 29.90 17.92 10.57
C LEU A 534 30.31 19.19 11.33
N PRO A 535 31.56 19.65 11.21
CA PRO A 535 32.00 20.89 11.84
C PRO A 535 31.16 22.10 11.39
N LEU A 536 30.75 22.96 12.33
CA LEU A 536 29.83 24.10 12.15
C LEU A 536 30.17 25.08 11.01
N ARG A 537 31.39 25.05 10.45
CA ARG A 537 31.83 25.95 9.38
C ARG A 537 31.64 25.40 7.97
N THR A 538 31.24 24.14 7.82
CA THR A 538 31.22 23.48 6.50
C THR A 538 29.83 23.34 5.89
N VAL A 539 28.77 23.51 6.68
CA VAL A 539 27.39 23.32 6.22
C VAL A 539 26.52 24.50 6.64
N ASP A 540 25.82 25.08 5.67
CA ASP A 540 24.89 26.18 5.84
C ASP A 540 23.60 25.97 5.01
N GLN A 541 22.67 26.95 5.04
CA GLN A 541 21.41 26.87 4.29
C GLN A 541 21.57 26.91 2.77
N THR A 542 22.73 27.36 2.28
CA THR A 542 23.06 27.42 0.84
C THR A 542 23.80 26.18 0.37
N THR A 543 24.11 25.26 1.28
CA THR A 543 24.81 24.02 0.94
C THR A 543 23.92 23.16 0.04
N HIS A 544 24.46 22.76 -1.10
CA HIS A 544 23.78 21.93 -2.08
C HIS A 544 24.01 20.43 -1.80
N PHE A 545 23.17 19.59 -2.39
CA PHE A 545 23.42 18.15 -2.40
C PHE A 545 24.72 17.82 -3.15
N PRO A 546 25.60 16.98 -2.58
CA PRO A 546 26.78 16.44 -3.25
C PRO A 546 26.42 15.76 -4.58
N GLU A 547 27.27 15.90 -5.59
CA GLU A 547 27.03 15.34 -6.93
C GLU A 547 26.82 13.83 -6.88
N ALA A 548 27.58 13.13 -6.03
CA ALA A 548 27.48 11.69 -5.82
C ALA A 548 26.10 11.21 -5.32
N VAL A 549 25.28 12.11 -4.76
CA VAL A 549 23.98 11.79 -4.15
C VAL A 549 22.80 12.28 -4.99
N LYS A 550 23.03 13.12 -6.01
CA LYS A 550 21.95 13.68 -6.85
C LYS A 550 21.11 12.62 -7.56
N SER A 551 21.71 11.51 -7.99
CA SER A 551 20.98 10.39 -8.60
C SER A 551 20.01 9.71 -7.61
N ALA A 552 20.46 9.47 -6.37
CA ALA A 552 19.64 8.92 -5.31
C ALA A 552 18.51 9.90 -4.92
N PHE A 553 18.80 11.19 -4.86
CA PHE A 553 17.81 12.24 -4.64
C PHE A 553 16.75 12.27 -5.76
N ALA A 554 17.15 12.25 -7.04
CA ALA A 554 16.20 12.22 -8.14
C ALA A 554 15.30 10.96 -8.12
N SER A 555 15.87 9.80 -7.78
CA SER A 555 15.11 8.56 -7.59
C SER A 555 14.10 8.66 -6.44
N PHE A 556 14.49 9.29 -5.32
CA PHE A 556 13.61 9.57 -4.20
C PHE A 556 12.45 10.48 -4.61
N VAL A 557 12.74 11.59 -5.30
CA VAL A 557 11.72 12.54 -5.79
C VAL A 557 10.75 11.84 -6.76
N TYR A 558 11.27 11.08 -7.72
CA TYR A 558 10.42 10.34 -8.66
C TYR A 558 9.49 9.33 -7.96
N THR A 559 10.01 8.65 -6.94
CA THR A 559 9.25 7.63 -6.21
C THR A 559 8.11 8.24 -5.38
N TYR A 560 8.35 9.37 -4.70
CA TYR A 560 7.39 9.89 -3.73
C TYR A 560 6.59 11.11 -4.19
N PHE A 561 7.06 11.85 -5.20
CA PHE A 561 6.47 13.12 -5.62
C PHE A 561 5.93 13.09 -7.07
N SER A 562 6.29 12.10 -7.90
CA SER A 562 5.76 12.05 -9.26
C SER A 562 4.27 11.69 -9.30
N LYS A 563 3.52 12.46 -10.09
CA LYS A 563 2.10 12.20 -10.36
C LYS A 563 1.93 10.82 -10.98
N GLY A 564 1.26 9.91 -10.26
CA GLY A 564 1.01 8.54 -10.70
C GLY A 564 2.02 7.51 -10.19
N SER A 565 3.01 7.90 -9.39
CA SER A 565 3.77 6.92 -8.62
C SER A 565 2.85 6.18 -7.64
N TYR A 566 3.03 4.86 -7.55
CA TYR A 566 2.32 4.01 -6.59
C TYR A 566 2.73 4.27 -5.14
N MET A 567 3.88 4.94 -4.93
CA MET A 567 4.38 5.42 -3.64
C MET A 567 4.20 6.93 -3.45
N SER A 568 3.43 7.61 -4.31
CA SER A 568 3.17 9.03 -4.14
C SER A 568 2.54 9.33 -2.77
N ILE A 569 3.17 10.23 -2.02
CA ILE A 569 2.67 10.68 -0.71
C ILE A 569 1.63 11.78 -0.91
N ASN A 570 0.64 11.80 -0.02
CA ASN A 570 -0.45 12.76 -0.08
C ASN A 570 -0.11 14.02 0.72
N ILE A 571 0.71 14.90 0.14
CA ILE A 571 1.14 16.18 0.73
C ILE A 571 0.66 17.36 -0.14
N PRO A 572 0.62 18.60 0.40
CA PRO A 572 0.23 19.79 -0.36
C PRO A 572 1.02 19.95 -1.67
N ASN A 573 0.32 20.33 -2.74
CA ASN A 573 0.93 20.46 -4.08
C ASN A 573 2.00 21.55 -4.12
N GLU A 574 1.92 22.55 -3.25
CA GLU A 574 2.93 23.60 -3.12
C GLU A 574 4.29 23.01 -2.77
N ILE A 575 4.34 22.06 -1.82
CA ILE A 575 5.57 21.35 -1.43
C ILE A 575 6.05 20.46 -2.57
N VAL A 576 5.13 19.78 -3.26
CA VAL A 576 5.47 18.94 -4.42
C VAL A 576 6.10 19.77 -5.54
N ASN A 577 5.51 20.92 -5.85
CA ASN A 577 5.99 21.84 -6.87
C ASN A 577 7.34 22.44 -6.46
N GLU A 578 7.52 22.84 -5.20
CA GLU A 578 8.79 23.35 -4.66
C GLU A 578 9.93 22.34 -4.87
N VAL A 579 9.70 21.07 -4.52
CA VAL A 579 10.70 20.00 -4.71
C VAL A 579 10.94 19.72 -6.20
N GLN A 580 9.90 19.70 -7.03
CA GLN A 580 10.04 19.47 -8.48
C GLN A 580 10.81 20.58 -9.18
N VAL A 581 10.51 21.84 -8.88
CA VAL A 581 11.23 23.01 -9.42
C VAL A 581 12.70 22.97 -9.03
N ALA A 582 13.02 22.65 -7.77
CA ALA A 582 14.41 22.52 -7.33
C ALA A 582 15.19 21.43 -8.08
N VAL A 583 14.53 20.33 -8.47
CA VAL A 583 15.13 19.26 -9.28
C VAL A 583 15.34 19.73 -10.72
N GLU A 584 14.35 20.41 -11.31
CA GLU A 584 14.40 20.92 -12.69
C GLU A 584 15.51 21.97 -12.87
N GLU A 585 15.68 22.86 -11.90
CA GLU A 585 16.72 23.89 -11.90
C GLU A 585 18.12 23.34 -11.58
N SER A 586 18.24 22.05 -11.24
CA SER A 586 19.48 21.42 -10.73
C SER A 586 20.08 22.12 -9.50
N ASN A 587 19.30 22.99 -8.86
CA ASN A 587 19.70 23.84 -7.74
C ASN A 587 19.13 23.27 -6.43
N VAL A 588 19.59 22.08 -6.07
CA VAL A 588 19.02 21.31 -4.95
C VAL A 588 19.77 21.61 -3.65
N VAL A 589 19.20 22.47 -2.81
CA VAL A 589 19.71 22.76 -1.45
C VAL A 589 19.35 21.63 -0.47
N LEU A 590 20.17 21.43 0.57
CA LEU A 590 19.97 20.36 1.56
C LEU A 590 18.63 20.42 2.32
N SER A 591 18.03 21.61 2.42
CA SER A 591 16.74 21.83 3.10
C SER A 591 15.50 21.60 2.24
N VAL A 592 15.66 21.30 0.95
CA VAL A 592 14.53 21.23 -0.01
C VAL A 592 13.45 20.20 0.39
N LEU A 593 13.83 19.15 1.12
CA LEU A 593 12.90 18.09 1.56
C LEU A 593 12.36 18.31 2.98
N ASP A 594 12.80 19.34 3.71
CA ASP A 594 12.44 19.49 5.12
C ASP A 594 10.94 19.75 5.31
N HIS A 595 10.32 20.55 4.43
CA HIS A 595 8.87 20.77 4.42
C HIS A 595 8.09 19.48 4.16
N ALA A 596 8.51 18.69 3.18
CA ALA A 596 7.87 17.41 2.88
C ALA A 596 8.01 16.41 4.03
N LYS A 597 9.19 16.35 4.65
CA LYS A 597 9.45 15.53 5.84
C LYS A 597 8.56 15.94 7.01
N ASP A 598 8.45 17.24 7.30
CA ASP A 598 7.62 17.74 8.38
C ASP A 598 6.13 17.43 8.16
N GLU A 599 5.64 17.57 6.93
CA GLU A 599 4.28 17.18 6.56
C GLU A 599 4.05 15.67 6.73
N VAL A 600 5.01 14.84 6.31
CA VAL A 600 4.93 13.38 6.50
C VAL A 600 4.93 13.00 7.99
N LEU A 601 5.77 13.63 8.81
CA LEU A 601 5.78 13.42 10.26
C LEU A 601 4.47 13.89 10.90
N PHE A 602 3.90 14.98 10.40
CA PHE A 602 2.60 15.48 10.83
C PHE A 602 1.50 14.45 10.55
N LEU A 603 1.41 13.95 9.31
CA LEU A 603 0.43 12.92 8.91
C LEU A 603 0.58 11.64 9.75
N LEU A 604 1.81 11.20 10.02
CA LEU A 604 2.05 10.05 10.89
C LEU A 604 1.58 10.30 12.32
N CYS A 605 1.85 11.49 12.86
CA CYS A 605 1.45 11.85 14.21
C CYS A 605 -0.08 11.94 14.35
N THR A 606 -0.76 12.65 13.45
CA THR A 606 -2.20 12.91 13.58
C THR A 606 -3.05 11.69 13.26
N ASP A 607 -2.71 10.97 12.20
CA ASP A 607 -3.61 9.96 11.62
C ASP A 607 -3.24 8.54 12.05
N VAL A 608 -1.94 8.28 12.18
CA VAL A 608 -1.43 6.93 12.38
C VAL A 608 -1.11 6.66 13.84
N PHE A 609 -0.41 7.57 14.50
CA PHE A 609 -0.01 7.44 15.89
C PHE A 609 -1.21 7.48 16.85
N THR A 610 -2.22 8.31 16.58
CA THR A 610 -3.47 8.31 17.36
C THR A 610 -4.21 6.96 17.26
N GLY A 611 -4.23 6.34 16.08
CA GLY A 611 -4.80 5.02 15.85
C GLY A 611 -3.99 3.89 16.51
N TYR A 612 -2.66 4.00 16.47
CA TYR A 612 -1.74 3.10 17.17
C TYR A 612 -1.99 3.14 18.69
N ARG A 613 -2.00 4.33 19.28
CA ARG A 613 -2.23 4.53 20.72
C ARG A 613 -3.53 3.88 21.20
N ARG A 614 -4.65 4.17 20.53
CA ARG A 614 -5.97 3.60 20.90
C ARG A 614 -5.98 2.08 20.91
N ARG A 615 -5.23 1.45 20.01
CA ARG A 615 -5.15 -0.02 19.95
C ARG A 615 -4.23 -0.59 21.01
N MET A 616 -3.11 0.06 21.29
CA MET A 616 -2.23 -0.35 22.38
C MET A 616 -2.91 -0.19 23.74
N GLU A 617 -3.72 0.85 23.91
CA GLU A 617 -4.56 1.04 25.10
C GLU A 617 -5.60 -0.09 25.22
N ALA A 618 -6.33 -0.40 24.14
CA ALA A 618 -7.30 -1.49 24.11
C ALA A 618 -6.72 -2.91 24.25
N GLN A 619 -5.40 -3.09 24.11
CA GLN A 619 -4.70 -4.36 24.37
C GLN A 619 -4.22 -4.49 25.81
N ARG A 620 -4.13 -3.37 26.54
CA ARG A 620 -3.74 -3.34 27.96
C ARG A 620 -4.94 -3.52 28.89
N GLU A 621 -6.13 -3.11 28.44
CA GLU A 621 -7.43 -3.45 29.03
C GLU A 621 -7.81 -4.90 28.74
#